data_AF-A0A968KMB3-F1
#
_entry.id   AF-A0A968KMB3-F1
#
_cell.length_a   1.000
_cell.length_b   1.000
_cell.length_c   1.000
_cell.angle_alpha   90.00
_cell.angle_beta   90.00
_cell.angle_gamma   90.00
#
_symmetry.space_group_name_H-M   'P 1'
#
loop_
_entity.id
_entity.type
_entity.pdbx_description
1 polymer ?
#
loop_
_entity_poly.entity_id
_entity_poly.type
_entity_poly.pdbx_seq_one_letter_code
_entity_poly.pdbx_strand_id
1 'polypeptide(L)' 'PVIAYAVREAYRNSLPRDRHPSLVLLVALPPGDVDVNVHPTKREVRFRHSGQVRDAVVDALTQALAGG' A
#
# COMPACT_ATOMS: atom_id res chain seq x y z
N PRO A 1 -5.95 -7.16 0.13
CA PRO A 1 -5.34 -6.38 1.23
C PRO A 1 -5.16 -4.90 0.84
N VAL A 2 -5.32 -3.97 1.79
CA VAL A 2 -5.31 -2.51 1.58
C VAL A 2 -4.13 -2.02 0.74
N ILE A 3 -2.90 -2.42 1.08
CA ILE A 3 -1.69 -1.97 0.40
C ILE A 3 -1.67 -2.40 -1.07
N ALA A 4 -2.00 -3.66 -1.36
CA ALA A 4 -2.01 -4.16 -2.73
C ALA A 4 -3.05 -3.45 -3.61
N TYR A 5 -4.18 -3.03 -3.04
CA TYR A 5 -5.18 -2.24 -3.75
C TYR A 5 -4.66 -0.82 -4.03
N ALA A 6 -4.11 -0.16 -3.01
CA ALA A 6 -3.52 1.19 -3.13
C ALA A 6 -2.41 1.24 -4.19
N VAL A 7 -1.52 0.24 -4.22
CA VAL A 7 -0.47 0.11 -5.24
C VAL A 7 -1.09 -0.03 -6.64
N ARG A 8 -2.05 -0.93 -6.83
CA ARG A 8 -2.69 -1.09 -8.16
C ARG A 8 -3.40 0.17 -8.62
N GLU A 9 -4.01 0.89 -7.69
CA GLU A 9 -4.69 2.15 -7.97
C GLU A 9 -3.71 3.24 -8.44
N ALA A 10 -2.61 3.46 -7.70
CA ALA A 10 -1.61 4.47 -8.05
C ALA A 10 -0.95 4.21 -9.41
N TYR A 11 -0.73 2.95 -9.76
CA TYR A 11 -0.07 2.57 -11.01
C TYR A 11 -1.02 2.44 -12.23
N ARG A 12 -2.33 2.64 -12.04
CA ARG A 12 -3.37 2.38 -13.07
C ARG A 12 -3.06 3.02 -14.43
N ASN A 13 -2.52 4.24 -14.42
CA ASN A 13 -2.29 5.03 -15.63
C ASN A 13 -0.81 5.01 -16.08
N SER A 14 0.08 4.48 -15.25
CA SER A 14 1.53 4.52 -15.47
C SER A 14 2.10 3.20 -15.99
N LEU A 15 1.40 2.08 -15.81
CA LEU A 15 1.83 0.77 -16.30
C LEU A 15 1.08 0.35 -17.57
N PRO A 16 1.80 -0.21 -18.57
CA PRO A 16 1.17 -0.91 -19.68
C PRO A 16 0.30 -2.08 -19.19
N ARG A 17 -0.69 -2.46 -20.01
CA ARG A 17 -1.44 -3.71 -19.80
C ARG A 17 -0.47 -4.88 -19.68
N ASP A 18 -0.80 -5.81 -18.78
CA ASP A 18 -0.03 -7.03 -18.47
C ASP A 18 1.34 -6.82 -17.80
N ARG A 19 1.59 -5.63 -17.23
CA ARG A 19 2.75 -5.39 -16.36
C ARG A 19 2.35 -5.32 -14.89
N HIS A 20 3.28 -5.75 -14.03
CA HIS A 20 3.14 -5.65 -12.59
C HIS A 20 4.07 -4.58 -12.02
N PRO A 21 3.61 -3.80 -11.02
CA PRO A 21 4.46 -2.85 -10.34
C PRO A 21 5.55 -3.59 -9.54
N SER A 22 6.79 -3.10 -9.64
CA SER A 22 7.91 -3.55 -8.83
C SER A 22 8.30 -2.41 -7.90
N LEU A 23 8.20 -2.64 -6.59
CA LEU A 23 8.46 -1.62 -5.59
C LEU A 23 8.82 -2.23 -4.23
N VAL A 24 9.44 -1.40 -3.39
CA VAL A 24 9.64 -1.65 -1.96
C VAL A 24 8.96 -0.51 -1.21
N LEU A 25 8.05 -0.85 -0.31
CA LEU A 25 7.33 0.13 0.52
C LEU A 25 7.71 -0.05 1.98
N LEU A 26 8.09 1.05 2.62
CA LEU A 26 8.16 1.14 4.08
C LEU A 26 6.95 1.94 4.56
N VAL A 27 6.07 1.30 5.33
CA VAL A 27 4.92 1.95 5.97
C VAL A 27 5.21 2.09 7.45
N ALA A 28 5.47 3.33 7.89
CA ALA A 28 5.71 3.65 9.29
C ALA A 28 4.42 4.16 9.94
N LEU A 29 4.07 3.59 11.10
CA LEU A 29 2.88 3.95 11.87
C LEU A 29 3.07 3.56 13.34
N PRO A 30 2.31 4.18 14.27
CA PRO A 30 2.31 3.75 15.66
C PRO A 30 1.92 2.27 15.81
N PRO A 31 2.58 1.50 16.70
CA PRO A 31 2.28 0.08 16.89
C PRO A 31 0.81 -0.21 17.27
N GLY A 32 0.14 0.73 17.94
CA GLY A 32 -1.27 0.60 18.33
C GLY A 32 -2.27 0.72 17.17
N ASP A 33 -1.82 1.15 15.99
CA ASP A 33 -2.66 1.33 14.80
C ASP A 33 -2.58 0.14 13.82
N VAL A 34 -1.85 -0.91 14.21
CA VAL A 34 -1.74 -2.16 13.45
C VAL A 34 -1.98 -3.36 14.33
N ASP A 35 -2.94 -4.20 13.93
CA ASP A 35 -3.17 -5.51 14.50
C ASP A 35 -2.38 -6.56 13.70
N VAL A 36 -1.39 -7.16 14.37
CA VAL A 36 -0.52 -8.21 13.83
C VAL A 36 -1.00 -9.62 14.17
N ASN A 37 -2.10 -9.75 14.92
CA ASN A 37 -2.66 -11.04 15.35
C ASN A 37 -3.78 -11.51 14.43
N VAL A 38 -3.63 -11.25 13.11
CA VAL A 38 -4.66 -11.52 12.11
C VAL A 38 -4.47 -12.87 11.44
N HIS A 39 -3.22 -13.31 11.25
CA HIS A 39 -2.91 -14.58 10.61
C HIS A 39 -1.84 -15.36 11.40
N PRO A 40 -1.97 -16.70 11.55
CA PRO A 40 -1.02 -17.51 12.33
C PRO A 40 0.44 -17.42 11.83
N THR A 41 0.65 -17.24 10.52
CA THR A 41 1.98 -17.05 9.93
C THR A 41 2.40 -15.58 9.76
N LYS A 42 1.66 -14.64 10.36
CA LYS A 42 1.97 -13.19 10.35
C LYS A 42 2.10 -12.56 8.96
N ARG A 43 1.52 -13.19 7.93
CA ARG A 43 1.55 -12.71 6.53
C ARG A 43 0.65 -11.51 6.27
N GLU A 44 -0.29 -11.27 7.17
CA GLU A 44 -1.30 -10.23 7.04
C GLU A 44 -1.41 -9.44 8.34
N VAL A 45 -1.69 -8.15 8.18
CA VAL A 45 -1.94 -7.23 9.27
C VAL A 45 -3.24 -6.48 8.97
N ARG A 46 -3.92 -6.03 10.02
CA ARG A 46 -5.12 -5.20 9.91
C ARG A 46 -4.80 -3.82 10.43
N PHE A 47 -4.97 -2.81 9.58
CA PHE A 47 -4.80 -1.42 9.98
C PHE A 47 -6.07 -0.91 10.66
N ARG A 48 -5.91 -0.26 11.81
CA ARG A 48 -7.01 0.41 12.53
C ARG A 48 -7.68 1.46 11.65
N HIS A 49 -6.89 2.23 10.91
CA HIS A 49 -7.33 3.29 9.99
C HIS A 49 -7.01 2.94 8.53
N SER A 50 -7.56 1.83 8.05
CA SER A 50 -7.30 1.27 6.71
C SER A 50 -7.49 2.27 5.55
N GLY A 51 -8.46 3.18 5.63
CA GLY A 51 -8.68 4.22 4.62
C GLY A 51 -7.52 5.21 4.54
N GLN A 52 -7.08 5.74 5.67
CA GLN A 52 -5.95 6.69 5.73
C GLN A 52 -4.65 6.05 5.22
N VAL A 53 -4.41 4.78 5.55
CA VAL A 53 -3.25 4.04 5.04
C VAL A 53 -3.33 3.87 3.52
N ARG A 54 -4.50 3.57 2.97
CA ARG A 54 -4.69 3.50 1.51
C ARG A 54 -4.37 4.84 0.87
N ASP A 55 -4.99 5.91 1.34
CA ASP A 55 -4.90 7.23 0.71
C ASP A 55 -3.45 7.74 0.76
N ALA A 56 -2.76 7.59 1.89
CA ALA A 56 -1.35 7.93 2.03
C ALA A 56 -0.44 7.16 1.05
N VAL A 57 -0.70 5.87 0.82
CA VAL A 57 0.08 5.06 -0.13
C VAL A 57 -0.22 5.47 -1.57
N VAL A 58 -1.49 5.74 -1.92
CA VAL A 58 -1.85 6.20 -3.26
C VAL A 58 -1.19 7.55 -3.56
N ASP A 59 -1.26 8.50 -2.63
CA ASP A 59 -0.69 9.83 -2.81
C ASP A 59 0.83 9.78 -2.96
N ALA A 60 1.53 9.05 -2.08
CA ALA A 60 2.99 8.92 -2.12
C ALA A 60 3.47 8.29 -3.43
N LEU A 61 2.80 7.24 -3.89
CA LEU A 61 3.14 6.57 -5.15
C LEU A 61 2.81 7.45 -6.36
N THR A 62 1.67 8.13 -6.36
CA THR A 62 1.27 9.02 -7.45
C THR A 62 2.28 10.16 -7.62
N GLN A 63 2.73 10.75 -6.51
CA GLN A 63 3.78 11.78 -6.52
C GLN A 63 5.12 11.23 -7.03
N ALA A 64 5.54 10.05 -6.56
CA ALA A 64 6.78 9.43 -7.01
C ALA A 64 6.77 9.07 -8.51
N LEU A 65 5.62 8.65 -9.04
CA LEU A 65 5.45 8.30 -10.45
C LEU A 65 5.32 9.53 -11.36
N ALA A 66 4.84 10.65 -10.84
CA ALA A 66 4.72 11.91 -11.59
C ALA A 66 6.07 12.63 -11.79
N GLY A 67 7.06 12.35 -10.92
CA GLY A 67 8.41 12.92 -11.00
C GLY A 67 9.44 12.05 -11.73
N GLY A 68 9.01 10.90 -12.29
CA GLY A 68 9.86 9.98 -13.05
C GLY A 68 9.84 10.19 -14.55
#